data_AF-K9N1H3-F1
#
_entry.id   AF-K9N1H3-F1
#
_cell.length_a   1.000
_cell.length_b   1.000
_cell.length_c   1.000
_cell.angle_alpha   90.00
_cell.angle_beta   90.00
_cell.angle_gamma   90.00
#
_symmetry.space_group_name_H-M   'P 1'
#
loop_
_entity.id
_entity.type
_entity.pdbx_description
1 polymer ?
#
loop_
_entity_poly.entity_id
_entity_poly.type
_entity_poly.pdbx_seq_one_letter_code
_entity_poly.pdbx_strand_id
1 'polypeptide(L)'
;RLGAGNRVHPRWGETMKVISNFLEVGEYNAIAASAMLWDSATAAEQKNGYLAQVLDEIRHTHQCAFINHYFSKHYHDPAGHNDARRTRAIGPLWKGMKRVLADGFISGDAVECSVNLQLVGEACFTNPLIVAVTEWASANGDEITPTVFLSVETDELRHMANGYQTVVSIANDPAAARYLNTDLNNAFCTQQKYFTPALGYLFEYGS
;
A
#
# COMPACT_ATOMS: atom_id res chain seq x y z
N ARG A 1 -16.08 -24.27 -0.17
CA ARG A 1 -17.46 -24.70 -0.53
C ARG A 1 -17.87 -24.23 -1.92
N LEU A 2 -17.84 -22.93 -2.21
CA LEU A 2 -18.29 -22.38 -3.51
C LEU A 2 -17.29 -22.58 -4.67
N GLY A 3 -16.07 -23.04 -4.38
CA GLY A 3 -14.99 -23.17 -5.37
C GLY A 3 -14.53 -21.82 -5.95
N ALA A 4 -14.80 -20.71 -5.26
CA ALA A 4 -14.63 -19.35 -5.79
C ALA A 4 -13.20 -19.07 -6.30
N GLY A 5 -12.18 -19.61 -5.64
CA GLY A 5 -10.78 -19.40 -6.04
C GLY A 5 -10.40 -19.91 -7.43
N ASN A 6 -11.20 -20.77 -8.06
CA ASN A 6 -10.96 -21.18 -9.45
C ASN A 6 -12.07 -20.74 -10.43
N ARG A 7 -12.87 -19.73 -10.03
CA ARG A 7 -13.94 -19.15 -10.87
C ARG A 7 -13.63 -17.72 -11.29
N VAL A 8 -12.39 -17.28 -11.04
CA VAL A 8 -11.84 -15.99 -11.41
C VAL A 8 -11.43 -15.99 -12.88
N HIS A 9 -11.67 -14.90 -13.60
CA HIS A 9 -11.16 -14.74 -14.97
C HIS A 9 -9.62 -14.86 -14.96
N PRO A 10 -8.99 -15.64 -15.87
CA PRO A 10 -7.57 -15.91 -15.76
C PRO A 10 -6.68 -14.67 -15.74
N ARG A 11 -7.02 -13.63 -16.52
CA ARG A 11 -6.26 -12.37 -16.52
C ARG A 11 -6.25 -11.73 -15.14
N TRP A 12 -7.38 -11.71 -14.45
CA TRP A 12 -7.47 -11.12 -13.12
C TRP A 12 -6.72 -11.94 -12.07
N GLY A 13 -6.80 -13.27 -12.15
CA GLY A 13 -5.99 -14.15 -11.29
C GLY A 13 -4.49 -13.83 -11.42
N GLU A 14 -4.00 -13.67 -12.66
CA GLU A 14 -2.61 -13.25 -12.91
C GLU A 14 -2.30 -11.85 -12.38
N THR A 15 -3.22 -10.88 -12.57
CA THR A 15 -3.09 -9.52 -12.04
C THR A 15 -2.95 -9.51 -10.52
N MET A 16 -3.70 -10.38 -9.82
CA MET A 16 -3.63 -10.50 -8.36
C MET A 16 -2.30 -11.11 -7.86
N LYS A 17 -1.51 -11.79 -8.70
CA LYS A 17 -0.12 -12.13 -8.34
C LYS A 17 0.70 -10.88 -8.09
N VAL A 18 0.52 -9.86 -8.94
CA VAL A 18 1.25 -8.60 -8.88
C VAL A 18 0.66 -7.69 -7.81
N ILE A 19 -0.64 -7.36 -7.87
CA ILE A 19 -1.27 -6.38 -6.97
C ILE A 19 -1.03 -6.75 -5.51
N SER A 20 -1.41 -7.97 -5.11
CA SER A 20 -1.35 -8.38 -3.72
C SER A 20 0.10 -8.46 -3.21
N ASN A 21 1.05 -8.95 -4.01
CA ASN A 21 2.44 -9.02 -3.56
C ASN A 21 3.18 -7.67 -3.61
N PHE A 22 2.79 -6.77 -4.51
CA PHE A 22 3.38 -5.45 -4.61
C PHE A 22 2.84 -4.54 -3.50
N LEU A 23 1.55 -4.60 -3.17
CA LEU A 23 0.99 -3.93 -2.00
C LEU A 23 1.59 -4.47 -0.70
N GLU A 24 1.80 -5.79 -0.58
CA GLU A 24 2.46 -6.41 0.60
C GLU A 24 3.78 -5.72 0.99
N VAL A 25 4.57 -5.23 0.03
CA VAL A 25 5.82 -4.51 0.37
C VAL A 25 5.55 -3.11 0.93
N GLY A 26 4.48 -2.46 0.45
CA GLY A 26 3.97 -1.21 1.01
C GLY A 26 3.65 -1.38 2.47
N GLU A 27 2.76 -2.32 2.76
CA GLU A 27 2.32 -2.59 4.13
C GLU A 27 3.54 -2.90 5.00
N TYR A 28 4.44 -3.76 4.53
CA TYR A 28 5.61 -4.14 5.31
C TYR A 28 6.55 -2.97 5.64
N ASN A 29 6.78 -2.05 4.70
CA ASN A 29 7.63 -0.88 4.98
C ASN A 29 6.89 0.21 5.73
N ALA A 30 5.57 0.29 5.59
CA ALA A 30 4.72 1.19 6.36
C ALA A 30 4.76 0.87 7.87
N ILE A 31 5.01 -0.39 8.26
CA ILE A 31 5.34 -0.77 9.66
C ILE A 31 6.54 0.04 10.16
N ALA A 32 7.65 0.01 9.41
CA ALA A 32 8.89 0.66 9.80
C ALA A 32 8.81 2.18 9.69
N ALA A 33 8.13 2.69 8.66
CA ALA A 33 7.87 4.11 8.48
C ALA A 33 7.06 4.67 9.66
N SER A 34 5.96 4.02 10.00
CA SER A 34 5.11 4.42 11.14
C SER A 34 5.87 4.31 12.47
N ALA A 35 6.77 3.33 12.63
CA ALA A 35 7.63 3.26 13.80
C ALA A 35 8.66 4.40 13.87
N MET A 36 9.20 4.84 12.72
CA MET A 36 10.07 6.03 12.64
C MET A 36 9.29 7.31 12.97
N LEU A 37 8.04 7.43 12.54
CA LEU A 37 7.17 8.56 12.90
C LEU A 37 6.78 8.54 14.38
N TRP A 38 6.55 7.34 14.93
CA TRP A 38 6.39 7.15 16.37
C TRP A 38 7.61 7.66 17.14
N ASP A 39 8.84 7.34 16.70
CA ASP A 39 10.06 7.86 17.32
C ASP A 39 10.15 9.39 17.22
N SER A 40 9.84 9.94 16.04
CA SER A 40 9.92 11.38 15.72
C SER A 40 8.96 12.26 16.52
N ALA A 41 7.76 11.75 16.85
CA ALA A 41 6.79 12.49 17.66
C ALA A 41 7.28 12.65 19.11
N THR A 42 6.84 13.70 19.80
CA THR A 42 7.04 13.84 21.26
C THR A 42 5.74 13.63 22.04
N ALA A 43 4.60 14.09 21.49
CA ALA A 43 3.31 13.95 22.14
C ALA A 43 2.86 12.48 22.20
N ALA A 44 2.45 12.02 23.38
CA ALA A 44 2.06 10.62 23.60
C ALA A 44 0.87 10.19 22.74
N GLU A 45 -0.10 11.07 22.50
CA GLU A 45 -1.25 10.78 21.65
C GLU A 45 -0.86 10.64 20.18
N GLN A 46 0.03 11.50 19.68
CA GLN A 46 0.56 11.39 18.32
C GLN A 46 1.37 10.10 18.15
N LYS A 47 2.20 9.77 19.17
CA LYS A 47 2.92 8.49 19.24
C LYS A 47 1.95 7.30 19.17
N ASN A 48 0.84 7.36 19.88
CA ASN A 48 -0.17 6.29 19.88
C ASN A 48 -0.91 6.17 18.54
N GLY A 49 -1.16 7.27 17.84
CA GLY A 49 -1.72 7.27 16.49
C GLY A 49 -0.82 6.52 15.50
N TYR A 50 0.47 6.85 15.47
CA TYR A 50 1.43 6.12 14.64
C TYR A 50 1.61 4.67 15.08
N LEU A 51 1.58 4.38 16.38
CA LEU A 51 1.63 3.00 16.88
C LEU A 51 0.44 2.18 16.38
N ALA A 52 -0.78 2.72 16.40
CA ALA A 52 -1.94 2.03 15.85
C ALA A 52 -1.71 1.65 14.38
N GLN A 53 -1.18 2.59 13.59
CA GLN A 53 -0.79 2.30 12.22
C GLN A 53 0.26 1.20 12.13
N VAL A 54 1.35 1.21 12.93
CA VAL A 54 2.33 0.11 12.95
C VAL A 54 1.67 -1.28 13.04
N LEU A 55 0.65 -1.43 13.89
CA LEU A 55 -0.04 -2.70 14.07
C LEU A 55 -0.99 -3.02 12.90
N ASP A 56 -1.66 -2.03 12.35
CA ASP A 56 -2.50 -2.17 11.16
C ASP A 56 -1.66 -2.61 9.95
N GLU A 57 -0.46 -2.05 9.77
CA GLU A 57 0.41 -2.43 8.65
C GLU A 57 0.96 -3.87 8.77
N ILE A 58 1.16 -4.36 10.00
CA ILE A 58 1.44 -5.79 10.24
C ILE A 58 0.24 -6.64 9.83
N ARG A 59 -0.98 -6.21 10.17
CA ARG A 59 -2.22 -6.89 9.79
C ARG A 59 -2.37 -6.92 8.26
N HIS A 60 -2.14 -5.80 7.58
CA HIS A 60 -2.27 -5.65 6.13
C HIS A 60 -1.22 -6.47 5.37
N THR A 61 0.02 -6.50 5.86
CA THR A 61 1.07 -7.40 5.33
C THR A 61 0.60 -8.86 5.34
N HIS A 62 0.02 -9.32 6.45
CA HIS A 62 -0.51 -10.68 6.54
C HIS A 62 -1.76 -10.90 5.67
N GLN A 63 -2.60 -9.88 5.50
CA GLN A 63 -3.79 -9.94 4.64
C GLN A 63 -3.43 -10.07 3.16
N CYS A 64 -2.50 -9.25 2.66
CA CYS A 64 -1.96 -9.38 1.30
C CYS A 64 -1.31 -10.75 1.09
N ALA A 65 -0.47 -11.19 2.03
CA ALA A 65 0.11 -12.53 1.99
C ALA A 65 -0.96 -13.63 1.95
N PHE A 66 -2.05 -13.45 2.69
CA PHE A 66 -3.15 -14.41 2.77
C PHE A 66 -3.91 -14.53 1.45
N ILE A 67 -4.12 -13.44 0.71
CA ILE A 67 -4.71 -13.48 -0.63
C ILE A 67 -3.86 -14.39 -1.54
N ASN A 68 -2.57 -14.12 -1.68
CA ASN A 68 -1.67 -14.96 -2.49
C ASN A 68 -1.63 -16.42 -2.00
N HIS A 69 -1.64 -16.63 -0.68
CA HIS A 69 -1.70 -17.98 -0.11
C HIS A 69 -3.02 -18.69 -0.46
N TYR A 70 -4.16 -18.00 -0.45
CA TYR A 70 -5.45 -18.57 -0.83
C TYR A 70 -5.48 -18.94 -2.32
N PHE A 71 -5.05 -18.01 -3.20
CA PHE A 71 -4.91 -18.27 -4.64
C PHE A 71 -3.99 -19.46 -4.90
N SER A 72 -2.84 -19.54 -4.23
CA SER A 72 -1.90 -20.67 -4.35
C SER A 72 -2.52 -22.04 -4.02
N LYS A 73 -3.56 -22.07 -3.18
CA LYS A 73 -4.24 -23.32 -2.77
C LYS A 73 -5.46 -23.65 -3.62
N HIS A 74 -6.06 -22.66 -4.27
CA HIS A 74 -7.42 -22.78 -4.80
C HIS A 74 -7.62 -22.27 -6.22
N TYR A 75 -6.66 -21.54 -6.80
CA TYR A 75 -6.66 -21.12 -8.20
C TYR A 75 -5.85 -22.11 -9.06
N HIS A 76 -6.21 -22.24 -10.34
CA HIS A 76 -5.60 -23.25 -11.21
C HIS A 76 -4.11 -23.02 -11.49
N ASP A 77 -3.63 -21.78 -11.43
CA ASP A 77 -2.21 -21.46 -11.59
C ASP A 77 -1.59 -20.88 -10.31
N PRO A 78 -1.04 -21.73 -9.43
CA PRO A 78 -0.43 -21.28 -8.18
C PRO A 78 0.96 -20.67 -8.37
N ALA A 79 1.61 -20.85 -9.53
CA ALA A 79 2.97 -20.37 -9.74
C ALA A 79 2.99 -18.84 -9.76
N GLY A 80 3.96 -18.23 -9.07
CA GLY A 80 3.99 -16.77 -8.88
C GLY A 80 3.17 -16.32 -7.67
N HIS A 81 1.95 -16.82 -7.45
CA HIS A 81 1.28 -16.57 -6.16
C HIS A 81 2.05 -17.19 -4.99
N ASN A 82 2.65 -18.37 -5.21
CA ASN A 82 3.32 -19.14 -4.17
C ASN A 82 4.76 -18.71 -3.89
N ASP A 83 5.36 -17.84 -4.71
CA ASP A 83 6.78 -17.52 -4.61
C ASP A 83 7.19 -16.10 -5.07
N ALA A 84 6.24 -15.19 -5.27
CA ALA A 84 6.49 -13.81 -5.71
C ALA A 84 7.59 -13.12 -4.91
N ARG A 85 7.71 -13.37 -3.60
CA ARG A 85 8.74 -12.75 -2.74
C ARG A 85 10.18 -12.97 -3.24
N ARG A 86 10.45 -14.05 -3.98
CA ARG A 86 11.71 -14.25 -4.71
C ARG A 86 11.60 -13.92 -6.20
N THR A 87 10.54 -14.33 -6.88
CA THR A 87 10.45 -14.26 -8.34
C THR A 87 10.22 -12.83 -8.84
N ARG A 88 9.64 -11.93 -8.03
CA ARG A 88 9.53 -10.49 -8.33
C ARG A 88 10.87 -9.81 -8.60
N ALA A 89 11.97 -10.37 -8.07
CA ALA A 89 13.31 -9.83 -8.27
C ALA A 89 13.80 -9.89 -9.72
N ILE A 90 13.17 -10.72 -10.57
CA ILE A 90 13.55 -10.91 -11.98
C ILE A 90 13.13 -9.71 -12.82
N GLY A 91 11.94 -9.15 -12.58
CA GLY A 91 11.31 -8.16 -13.45
C GLY A 91 11.65 -6.70 -13.10
N PRO A 92 11.58 -5.77 -14.08
CA PRO A 92 11.91 -4.36 -13.86
C PRO A 92 10.82 -3.59 -13.09
N LEU A 93 9.54 -3.97 -13.23
CA LEU A 93 8.41 -3.29 -12.57
C LEU A 93 8.55 -3.28 -11.04
N TRP A 94 9.17 -4.32 -10.48
CA TRP A 94 9.44 -4.44 -9.06
C TRP A 94 10.37 -3.33 -8.53
N LYS A 95 11.32 -2.84 -9.35
CA LYS A 95 12.25 -1.80 -8.92
C LYS A 95 11.52 -0.47 -8.67
N GLY A 96 10.57 -0.13 -9.54
CA GLY A 96 9.72 1.05 -9.37
C GLY A 96 8.82 0.93 -8.14
N MET A 97 8.24 -0.26 -7.90
CA MET A 97 7.41 -0.51 -6.72
C MET A 97 8.18 -0.25 -5.43
N LYS A 98 9.41 -0.77 -5.32
CA LYS A 98 10.26 -0.51 -4.15
C LYS A 98 10.54 0.98 -3.97
N ARG A 99 10.65 1.77 -5.05
CA ARG A 99 10.95 3.19 -4.90
C ARG A 99 9.79 3.94 -4.23
N VAL A 100 8.54 3.59 -4.54
CA VAL A 100 7.36 4.33 -4.07
C VAL A 100 6.78 3.77 -2.77
N LEU A 101 6.76 2.45 -2.59
CA LEU A 101 6.16 1.79 -1.41
C LEU A 101 7.18 1.10 -0.48
N ALA A 102 8.49 1.21 -0.74
CA ALA A 102 9.50 0.72 0.21
C ALA A 102 10.47 1.84 0.57
N ASP A 103 11.48 2.06 -0.27
CA ASP A 103 12.58 2.98 -0.01
C ASP A 103 12.04 4.41 0.26
N GLY A 104 11.02 4.86 -0.48
CA GLY A 104 10.39 6.16 -0.30
C GLY A 104 9.57 6.33 0.99
N PHE A 105 9.23 5.25 1.68
CA PHE A 105 8.52 5.30 2.97
C PHE A 105 9.46 5.41 4.16
N ILE A 106 10.74 5.04 4.01
CA ILE A 106 11.65 4.89 5.15
C ILE A 106 13.01 5.58 4.99
N SER A 107 13.32 6.10 3.80
CA SER A 107 14.64 6.67 3.50
C SER A 107 14.54 8.16 3.18
N GLY A 108 14.66 9.01 4.20
CA GLY A 108 14.59 10.46 4.06
C GLY A 108 14.36 11.12 5.42
N ASP A 109 14.03 12.42 5.40
CA ASP A 109 13.46 13.07 6.57
C ASP A 109 12.14 12.37 6.95
N ALA A 110 11.85 12.24 8.25
CA ALA A 110 10.63 11.61 8.73
C ALA A 110 9.37 12.31 8.19
N VAL A 111 9.39 13.64 8.03
CA VAL A 111 8.28 14.40 7.41
C VAL A 111 8.15 14.07 5.93
N GLU A 112 9.25 14.01 5.17
CA GLU A 112 9.22 13.59 3.75
C GLU A 112 8.66 12.16 3.60
N CYS A 113 9.04 11.26 4.50
CA CYS A 113 8.54 9.89 4.54
C CYS A 113 7.05 9.83 4.90
N SER A 114 6.60 10.59 5.90
CA SER A 114 5.17 10.71 6.24
C SER A 114 4.35 11.26 5.09
N VAL A 115 4.88 12.24 4.35
CA VAL A 115 4.17 12.80 3.20
C VAL A 115 4.12 11.81 2.04
N ASN A 116 5.19 11.05 1.79
CA ASN A 116 5.16 9.93 0.84
C ASN A 116 4.15 8.85 1.22
N LEU A 117 4.14 8.43 2.50
CA LEU A 117 3.25 7.38 3.02
C LEU A 117 1.82 7.89 3.17
N GLN A 118 1.55 8.73 4.15
CA GLN A 118 0.20 9.03 4.60
C GLN A 118 -0.51 10.09 3.76
N LEU A 119 0.21 11.17 3.42
CA LEU A 119 -0.42 12.34 2.79
C LEU A 119 -0.58 12.19 1.27
N VAL A 120 0.26 11.37 0.64
CA VAL A 120 0.19 11.08 -0.80
C VAL A 120 -0.11 9.61 -1.06
N GLY A 121 0.73 8.69 -0.57
CA GLY A 121 0.58 7.25 -0.82
C GLY A 121 -0.82 6.76 -0.47
N GLU A 122 -1.20 6.87 0.80
CA GLU A 122 -2.50 6.43 1.31
C GLU A 122 -3.64 7.33 0.85
N ALA A 123 -3.57 8.63 1.18
CA ALA A 123 -4.68 9.54 0.93
C ALA A 123 -4.99 9.77 -0.56
N CYS A 124 -3.99 9.73 -1.45
CA CYS A 124 -4.20 9.95 -2.88
C CYS A 124 -4.30 8.64 -3.69
N PHE A 125 -3.61 7.58 -3.28
CA PHE A 125 -3.57 6.32 -4.03
C PHE A 125 -4.19 5.15 -3.27
N THR A 126 -3.62 4.68 -2.15
CA THR A 126 -4.03 3.41 -1.51
C THR A 126 -5.50 3.41 -1.12
N ASN A 127 -6.00 4.45 -0.45
CA ASN A 127 -7.37 4.47 0.03
C ASN A 127 -8.42 4.29 -1.11
N PRO A 128 -8.41 5.09 -2.19
CA PRO A 128 -9.29 4.81 -3.34
C PRO A 128 -8.89 3.55 -4.13
N LEU A 129 -7.60 3.20 -4.20
CA LEU A 129 -7.11 2.03 -4.93
C LEU A 129 -7.65 0.74 -4.35
N ILE A 130 -7.62 0.57 -3.02
CA ILE A 130 -8.06 -0.66 -2.35
C ILE A 130 -9.52 -0.94 -2.69
N VAL A 131 -10.40 0.07 -2.64
CA VAL A 131 -11.80 -0.05 -3.06
C VAL A 131 -11.91 -0.40 -4.54
N ALA A 132 -11.21 0.32 -5.43
CA ALA A 132 -11.26 0.07 -6.86
C ALA A 132 -10.83 -1.37 -7.21
N VAL A 133 -9.78 -1.90 -6.57
CA VAL A 133 -9.35 -3.30 -6.78
C VAL A 133 -10.49 -4.27 -6.44
N THR A 134 -11.31 -4.00 -5.42
CA THR A 134 -12.46 -4.86 -5.09
C THR A 134 -13.57 -4.82 -6.15
N GLU A 135 -13.78 -3.67 -6.78
CA GLU A 135 -14.76 -3.49 -7.86
C GLU A 135 -14.31 -4.26 -9.11
N TRP A 136 -13.04 -4.10 -9.52
CA TRP A 136 -12.47 -4.85 -10.62
C TRP A 136 -12.39 -6.35 -10.33
N ALA A 137 -12.10 -6.74 -9.08
CA ALA A 137 -12.05 -8.14 -8.68
C ALA A 137 -13.41 -8.82 -8.82
N SER A 138 -14.46 -8.23 -8.23
CA SER A 138 -15.81 -8.78 -8.30
C SER A 138 -16.34 -8.81 -9.75
N ALA A 139 -16.05 -7.78 -10.56
CA ALA A 139 -16.37 -7.77 -11.99
C ALA A 139 -15.71 -8.92 -12.77
N ASN A 140 -14.57 -9.43 -12.28
CA ASN A 140 -13.82 -10.54 -12.86
C ASN A 140 -14.00 -11.88 -12.12
N GLY A 141 -15.00 -11.99 -11.23
CA GLY A 141 -15.35 -13.23 -10.53
C GLY A 141 -14.46 -13.56 -9.32
N ASP A 142 -13.64 -12.62 -8.85
CA ASP A 142 -12.84 -12.72 -7.64
C ASP A 142 -13.55 -12.11 -6.44
N GLU A 143 -14.04 -12.98 -5.56
CA GLU A 143 -14.66 -12.62 -4.27
C GLU A 143 -13.69 -12.74 -3.08
N ILE A 144 -12.45 -13.20 -3.33
CA ILE A 144 -11.42 -13.34 -2.31
C ILE A 144 -10.86 -11.97 -1.98
N THR A 145 -10.49 -11.21 -3.01
CA THR A 145 -9.92 -9.87 -2.84
C THR A 145 -10.89 -8.92 -2.15
N PRO A 146 -12.18 -8.79 -2.56
CA PRO A 146 -13.15 -7.97 -1.83
C PRO A 146 -13.29 -8.34 -0.35
N THR A 147 -13.29 -9.64 -0.01
CA THR A 147 -13.39 -10.09 1.39
C THR A 147 -12.25 -9.55 2.25
N VAL A 148 -11.05 -9.46 1.70
CA VAL A 148 -9.85 -9.03 2.42
C VAL A 148 -9.67 -7.52 2.35
N PHE A 149 -9.73 -6.94 1.16
CA PHE A 149 -9.42 -5.53 0.92
C PHE A 149 -10.49 -4.57 1.47
N LEU A 150 -11.77 -4.95 1.48
CA LEU A 150 -12.78 -4.16 2.20
C LEU A 150 -12.58 -4.21 3.73
N SER A 151 -11.82 -5.17 4.24
CA SER A 151 -11.44 -5.22 5.65
C SER A 151 -10.18 -4.38 5.94
N VAL A 152 -9.23 -4.32 5.00
CA VAL A 152 -8.08 -3.40 5.03
C VAL A 152 -8.56 -1.95 5.05
N GLU A 153 -9.45 -1.60 4.12
CA GLU A 153 -9.93 -0.21 3.92
C GLU A 153 -10.50 0.43 5.20
N THR A 154 -11.12 -0.36 6.09
CA THR A 154 -11.65 0.16 7.36
C THR A 154 -10.60 0.75 8.30
N ASP A 155 -9.32 0.49 8.06
CA ASP A 155 -8.21 1.04 8.85
C ASP A 155 -7.65 2.34 8.26
N GLU A 156 -7.72 2.52 6.94
CA GLU A 156 -7.00 3.55 6.17
C GLU A 156 -7.32 4.98 6.63
N LEU A 157 -8.55 5.23 7.10
CA LEU A 157 -8.92 6.57 7.57
C LEU A 157 -8.10 6.99 8.81
N ARG A 158 -7.65 6.03 9.65
CA ARG A 158 -6.76 6.33 10.78
C ARG A 158 -5.37 6.73 10.30
N HIS A 159 -4.89 6.13 9.21
CA HIS A 159 -3.56 6.38 8.65
C HIS A 159 -3.51 7.73 7.93
N MET A 160 -4.57 8.07 7.18
CA MET A 160 -4.77 9.41 6.63
C MET A 160 -4.82 10.48 7.73
N ALA A 161 -5.48 10.19 8.86
CA ALA A 161 -5.51 11.10 10.00
C ALA A 161 -4.11 11.30 10.62
N ASN A 162 -3.26 10.27 10.63
CA ASN A 162 -1.86 10.40 11.05
C ASN A 162 -1.10 11.36 10.14
N GLY A 163 -1.24 11.26 8.81
CA GLY A 163 -0.63 12.21 7.86
C GLY A 163 -1.08 13.64 8.08
N TYR A 164 -2.37 13.84 8.35
CA TYR A 164 -2.90 15.15 8.75
C TYR A 164 -2.25 15.66 10.05
N GLN A 165 -2.12 14.80 11.06
CA GLN A 165 -1.50 15.17 12.34
C GLN A 165 0.01 15.42 12.24
N THR A 166 0.73 14.80 11.29
CA THR A 166 2.11 15.19 10.96
C THR A 166 2.17 16.67 10.64
N VAL A 167 1.32 17.14 9.72
CA VAL A 167 1.29 18.54 9.28
C VAL A 167 0.90 19.47 10.43
N VAL A 168 -0.13 19.12 11.21
CA VAL A 168 -0.55 19.91 12.38
C VAL A 168 0.59 20.06 13.39
N SER A 169 1.33 18.97 13.66
CA SER A 169 2.39 18.97 14.68
C SER A 169 3.57 19.88 14.35
N ILE A 170 3.82 20.15 13.06
CA ILE A 170 4.92 21.00 12.59
C ILE A 170 4.45 22.38 12.09
N ALA A 171 3.14 22.65 12.04
CA ALA A 171 2.59 23.84 11.39
C ALA A 171 3.10 25.17 11.97
N ASN A 172 3.46 25.19 13.27
CA ASN A 172 3.99 26.37 13.94
C ASN A 172 5.53 26.44 13.94
N ASP A 173 6.21 25.44 13.39
CA ASP A 173 7.67 25.49 13.17
C ASP A 173 7.97 26.36 11.93
N PRO A 174 8.80 27.42 12.04
CA PRO A 174 9.24 28.21 10.88
C PRO A 174 9.96 27.40 9.79
N ALA A 175 10.39 26.17 10.06
CA ALA A 175 10.89 25.22 9.08
C ALA A 175 9.79 24.76 8.11
N ALA A 176 8.55 24.57 8.58
CA ALA A 176 7.45 24.09 7.75
C ALA A 176 7.15 25.06 6.58
N ALA A 177 7.20 26.37 6.84
CA ALA A 177 7.04 27.40 5.79
C ALA A 177 8.15 27.36 4.71
N ARG A 178 9.31 26.78 5.02
CA ARG A 178 10.47 26.70 4.12
C ARG A 178 10.54 25.38 3.36
N TYR A 179 10.22 24.26 4.02
CA TYR A 179 10.56 22.93 3.51
C TYR A 179 9.34 22.08 3.13
N LEU A 180 8.22 22.18 3.86
CA LEU A 180 7.09 21.25 3.74
C LEU A 180 6.54 21.13 2.30
N ASN A 181 6.35 22.25 1.60
CA ASN A 181 5.83 22.22 0.23
C ASN A 181 6.83 21.62 -0.78
N THR A 182 8.13 21.73 -0.51
CA THR A 182 9.16 21.10 -1.35
C THR A 182 9.10 19.58 -1.18
N ASP A 183 9.03 19.11 0.05
CA ASP A 183 8.94 17.68 0.36
C ASP A 183 7.63 17.09 -0.18
N LEU A 184 6.51 17.81 -0.02
CA LEU A 184 5.22 17.41 -0.57
C LEU A 184 5.23 17.30 -2.09
N ASN A 185 5.80 18.27 -2.80
CA ASN A 185 5.88 18.19 -4.26
C ASN A 185 6.77 17.02 -4.70
N ASN A 186 7.90 16.79 -4.03
CA ASN A 186 8.80 15.67 -4.32
C ASN A 186 8.12 14.31 -4.07
N ALA A 187 7.41 14.17 -2.95
CA ALA A 187 6.63 12.99 -2.61
C ALA A 187 5.51 12.73 -3.62
N PHE A 188 4.72 13.76 -3.95
CA PHE A 188 3.68 13.66 -4.97
C PHE A 188 4.25 13.17 -6.30
N CYS A 189 5.33 13.80 -6.78
CA CYS A 189 6.00 13.39 -8.00
C CYS A 189 6.55 11.96 -7.93
N THR A 190 7.08 11.55 -6.78
CA THR A 190 7.59 10.19 -6.55
C THR A 190 6.47 9.15 -6.70
N GLN A 191 5.36 9.33 -5.99
CA GLN A 191 4.25 8.38 -5.97
C GLN A 191 3.55 8.29 -7.34
N GLN A 192 3.14 9.43 -7.90
CA GLN A 192 2.41 9.44 -9.18
C GLN A 192 3.23 8.87 -10.34
N LYS A 193 4.56 9.02 -10.32
CA LYS A 193 5.43 8.60 -11.42
C LYS A 193 5.39 7.09 -11.65
N TYR A 194 5.14 6.32 -10.59
CA TYR A 194 4.93 4.88 -10.69
C TYR A 194 3.45 4.53 -10.88
N PHE A 195 2.58 5.04 -10.01
CA PHE A 195 1.19 4.60 -9.96
C PHE A 195 0.37 4.99 -11.19
N THR A 196 0.60 6.19 -11.75
CA THR A 196 -0.16 6.66 -12.92
C THR A 196 -0.09 5.67 -14.10
N PRO A 197 1.10 5.26 -14.60
CA PRO A 197 1.16 4.26 -15.66
C PRO A 197 0.87 2.83 -15.16
N ALA A 198 1.32 2.45 -13.97
CA ALA A 198 1.24 1.07 -13.51
C ALA A 198 -0.19 0.61 -13.20
N LEU A 199 -0.98 1.44 -12.51
CA LEU A 199 -2.35 1.09 -12.13
C LEU A 199 -3.27 1.01 -13.36
N GLY A 200 -3.18 1.98 -14.26
CA GLY A 200 -3.94 1.94 -15.52
C GLY A 200 -3.63 0.69 -16.34
N TYR A 201 -2.35 0.32 -16.45
CA TYR A 201 -1.95 -0.92 -17.11
C TYR A 201 -2.55 -2.18 -16.43
N LEU A 202 -2.41 -2.29 -15.10
CA LEU A 202 -2.90 -3.45 -14.35
C LEU A 202 -4.42 -3.60 -14.46
N PHE A 203 -5.17 -2.50 -14.43
CA PHE A 203 -6.63 -2.55 -14.55
C PHE A 203 -7.10 -2.81 -15.98
N GLU A 204 -6.63 -2.05 -16.96
CA GLU A 204 -7.16 -2.12 -18.33
C GLU A 204 -6.68 -3.36 -19.11
N TYR A 205 -5.46 -3.84 -18.85
CA TYR A 205 -4.87 -4.98 -19.57
C TYR A 205 -4.89 -6.27 -18.75
N GLY A 206 -5.11 -6.16 -17.44
CA GLY A 206 -5.18 -7.27 -16.50
C GLY A 206 -6.59 -7.77 -16.19
N SER A 207 -7.62 -7.23 -16.86
CA SER A 207 -9.01 -7.67 -16.78
C SER A 207 -9.46 -8.47 -18.01
#